data_AF-A0A454CX30-F1
#
_entry.id   AF-A0A454CX30-F1
#
_cell.length_a   1.000
_cell.length_b   1.000
_cell.length_c   1.000
_cell.angle_alpha   90.00
_cell.angle_beta   90.00
_cell.angle_gamma   90.00
#
_symmetry.space_group_name_H-M   'P 1'
#
loop_
_entity.id
_entity.type
_entity.pdbx_description
1 polymer ?
#
loop_
_entity_poly.entity_id
_entity_poly.type
_entity_poly.pdbx_seq_one_letter_code
_entity_poly.pdbx_strand_id
1 'polypeptide(L)'
;MESRKRHFITDTQFIRGDFSNLILPKAHYVFASGSLNYQSANPNHTIEMIEKMYQTASIACVFNLLDEAKLPSMRMLESHNKDGVLRYCKLLSERSYLIEGY
;
A
#
# COMPACT_ATOMS: atom_id res chain seq x y z
N MET A 1 19.01 22.03 -10.51
CA MET A 1 18.41 23.39 -10.61
C MET A 1 17.20 23.47 -11.56
N GLU A 2 16.84 22.42 -12.32
CA GLU A 2 15.68 22.45 -13.25
C GLU A 2 14.34 21.90 -12.72
N SER A 3 14.33 21.10 -11.63
CA SER A 3 13.09 20.51 -11.10
C SER A 3 12.05 21.55 -10.65
N ARG A 4 12.48 22.77 -10.29
CA ARG A 4 11.60 23.87 -9.83
C ARG A 4 10.85 24.61 -10.95
N LYS A 5 11.13 24.32 -12.23
CA LYS A 5 10.51 25.03 -13.37
C LYS A 5 9.27 24.34 -13.94
N ARG A 6 8.91 23.15 -13.45
CA ARG A 6 7.70 22.45 -13.92
C ARG A 6 6.52 22.87 -13.08
N HIS A 7 5.72 23.80 -13.60
CA HIS A 7 4.47 24.22 -12.99
C HIS A 7 3.40 23.16 -13.33
N PHE A 8 3.39 22.06 -12.58
CA PHE A 8 2.33 21.05 -12.68
C PHE A 8 1.08 21.59 -12.00
N ILE A 9 0.21 22.25 -12.75
CA ILE A 9 -1.13 22.61 -12.28
C ILE A 9 -2.00 21.38 -12.41
N THR A 10 -1.94 20.49 -11.43
CA THR A 10 -2.92 19.43 -11.25
C THR A 10 -3.71 19.76 -10.00
N ASP A 11 -5.04 19.74 -10.08
CA ASP A 11 -5.89 19.90 -8.91
C ASP A 11 -5.54 18.79 -7.91
N THR A 12 -5.00 19.17 -6.76
CA THR A 12 -4.43 18.27 -5.76
C THR A 12 -4.93 18.65 -4.40
N GLN A 13 -5.35 17.64 -3.63
CA GLN A 13 -5.70 17.79 -2.23
C GLN A 13 -4.72 17.01 -1.37
N PHE A 14 -4.21 17.65 -0.33
CA PHE A 14 -3.36 17.01 0.68
C PHE A 14 -4.17 16.79 1.94
N ILE A 15 -4.24 15.54 2.38
CA ILE A 15 -4.91 15.16 3.63
C ILE A 15 -3.84 14.79 4.63
N ARG A 16 -3.81 15.49 5.78
CA ARG A 16 -2.90 15.17 6.87
C ARG A 16 -3.62 14.26 7.87
N GLY A 17 -3.04 13.10 8.11
CA GLY A 17 -3.40 12.26 9.25
C GLY A 17 -2.89 10.83 9.09
N ASP A 18 -3.31 10.00 10.03
CA ASP A 18 -3.01 8.57 10.02
C ASP A 18 -4.07 7.84 9.18
N PHE A 19 -3.67 7.39 7.99
CA PHE A 19 -4.58 6.73 7.06
C PHE A 19 -5.14 5.41 7.62
N SER A 20 -4.54 4.82 8.66
CA SER A 20 -5.10 3.64 9.33
C SER A 20 -6.39 3.99 10.09
N ASN A 21 -6.50 5.23 10.59
CA ASN A 21 -7.64 5.69 11.38
C ASN A 21 -8.60 6.62 10.61
N LEU A 22 -8.16 7.21 9.50
CA LEU A 22 -8.98 8.11 8.69
C LEU A 22 -10.02 7.38 7.82
N ILE A 23 -11.16 8.02 7.58
CA ILE A 23 -12.04 7.62 6.48
C ILE A 23 -11.41 8.15 5.19
N LEU A 24 -10.97 7.25 4.30
CA LEU A 24 -10.33 7.64 3.06
C LEU A 24 -11.39 8.05 2.01
N PRO A 25 -11.17 9.14 1.26
CA PRO A 25 -12.05 9.49 0.16
C PRO A 25 -11.97 8.41 -0.93
N LYS A 26 -13.11 8.12 -1.57
CA LYS A 26 -13.14 7.20 -2.71
C LYS A 26 -12.22 7.72 -3.83
N ALA A 27 -11.50 6.80 -4.45
CA ALA A 27 -10.60 7.11 -5.56
C ALA A 27 -10.71 6.04 -6.65
N HIS A 28 -10.39 6.39 -7.89
CA HIS A 28 -10.29 5.41 -8.97
C HIS A 28 -9.15 4.42 -8.71
N TYR A 29 -7.99 4.97 -8.35
CA TYR A 29 -6.79 4.21 -8.05
C TYR A 29 -6.28 4.58 -6.67
N VAL A 30 -5.85 3.56 -5.93
CA VAL A 30 -5.13 3.74 -4.67
C VAL A 30 -3.71 3.21 -4.86
N PHE A 31 -2.73 4.04 -4.52
CA PHE A 31 -1.32 3.67 -4.54
C PHE A 31 -0.73 3.83 -3.14
N ALA A 32 -0.07 2.80 -2.65
CA ALA A 32 0.61 2.82 -1.37
C ALA A 32 2.03 2.29 -1.52
N SER A 33 3.03 3.15 -1.32
CA SER A 33 4.42 2.77 -1.45
C SER A 33 5.18 2.90 -0.15
N GLY A 34 5.70 1.77 0.36
CA GLY A 34 6.48 1.70 1.59
C GLY A 34 5.69 1.95 2.89
N SER A 35 4.40 2.28 2.81
CA SER A 35 3.59 2.68 3.96
C SER A 35 3.26 1.52 4.92
N LEU A 36 3.42 0.27 4.50
CA LEU A 36 3.05 -0.94 5.25
C LEU A 36 4.27 -1.80 5.65
N ASN A 37 5.47 -1.20 5.64
CA ASN A 37 6.72 -1.90 5.94
C ASN A 37 7.18 -1.72 7.40
N TYR A 38 6.37 -1.12 8.25
CA TYR A 38 6.69 -0.87 9.65
C TYR A 38 5.94 -1.83 10.56
N GLN A 39 6.60 -2.29 11.61
CA GLN A 39 5.95 -3.14 12.60
C GLN A 39 4.78 -2.42 13.26
N SER A 40 3.67 -3.14 13.40
CA SER A 40 2.49 -2.71 14.14
C SER A 40 2.29 -3.59 15.37
N ALA A 41 1.73 -3.01 16.43
CA ALA A 41 1.23 -3.80 17.56
C ALA A 41 -0.01 -4.62 17.19
N ASN A 42 -0.69 -4.26 16.09
CA ASN A 42 -1.78 -5.06 15.53
C ASN A 42 -1.22 -6.08 14.52
N PRO A 43 -1.26 -7.39 14.79
CA PRO A 43 -0.76 -8.42 13.86
C PRO A 43 -1.55 -8.49 12.54
N ASN A 44 -2.77 -7.96 12.51
CA ASN A 44 -3.61 -7.92 11.31
C ASN A 44 -3.47 -6.62 10.52
N HIS A 45 -2.61 -5.69 10.96
CA HIS A 45 -2.52 -4.33 10.42
C HIS A 45 -2.39 -4.31 8.89
N THR A 46 -1.45 -5.08 8.34
CA THR A 46 -1.20 -5.12 6.90
C THR A 46 -2.43 -5.58 6.12
N ILE A 47 -3.11 -6.62 6.61
CA ILE A 47 -4.31 -7.20 5.98
C ILE A 47 -5.47 -6.19 6.03
N GLU A 48 -5.72 -5.60 7.19
CA GLU A 48 -6.73 -4.55 7.36
C GLU A 48 -6.47 -3.34 6.45
N MET A 49 -5.21 -2.95 6.27
CA MET A 49 -4.85 -1.84 5.38
C MET A 49 -5.03 -2.20 3.91
N ILE A 50 -4.67 -3.41 3.49
CA ILE A 50 -4.93 -3.88 2.12
C ILE A 50 -6.43 -3.85 1.83
N GLU A 51 -7.26 -4.37 2.75
CA GLU A 51 -8.71 -4.35 2.60
C GLU A 51 -9.25 -2.91 2.52
N LYS A 52 -8.83 -2.04 3.44
CA LYS A 52 -9.23 -0.63 3.46
C LYS A 52 -8.88 0.10 2.17
N MET A 53 -7.68 -0.09 1.65
CA MET A 53 -7.25 0.51 0.38
C MET A 53 -8.03 -0.07 -0.80
N TYR A 54 -8.25 -1.39 -0.82
CA TYR A 54 -9.05 -2.05 -1.85
C TYR A 54 -10.49 -1.52 -1.88
N GLN A 55 -11.14 -1.42 -0.72
CA GLN A 55 -12.49 -0.86 -0.61
C GLN A 55 -12.56 0.63 -0.96
N THR A 56 -11.45 1.36 -0.84
CA THR A 56 -11.38 2.78 -1.22
C THR A 56 -11.28 2.96 -2.74
N ALA A 57 -10.64 2.01 -3.43
CA ALA A 57 -10.44 2.02 -4.87
C ALA A 57 -11.70 1.57 -5.62
N SER A 58 -12.03 2.23 -6.74
CA SER A 58 -13.10 1.77 -7.65
C SER A 58 -12.57 1.03 -8.88
N ILE A 59 -11.29 1.16 -9.24
CA ILE A 59 -10.67 0.48 -10.38
C ILE A 59 -9.57 -0.48 -9.91
N ALA A 60 -8.54 0.04 -9.24
CA ALA A 60 -7.42 -0.79 -8.79
C ALA A 60 -6.70 -0.22 -7.56
N CYS A 61 -6.17 -1.13 -6.75
CA CYS A 61 -5.30 -0.83 -5.64
C CYS A 61 -3.92 -1.44 -5.92
N VAL A 62 -2.87 -0.63 -5.78
CA VAL A 62 -1.47 -1.02 -6.02
C VAL A 62 -0.66 -0.69 -4.78
N PHE A 63 0.10 -1.66 -4.31
CA PHE A 63 0.97 -1.46 -3.16
C PHE A 63 2.22 -2.32 -3.26
N ASN A 64 3.28 -1.93 -2.53
CA ASN A 64 4.46 -2.76 -2.35
C ASN A 64 4.77 -3.03 -0.88
N LEU A 65 5.31 -4.22 -0.65
CA LEU A 65 5.74 -4.71 0.66
C LEU A 65 7.19 -5.20 0.59
N LEU A 66 7.88 -5.20 1.73
CA LEU A 66 9.17 -5.87 1.88
C LEU A 66 9.00 -7.39 1.75
N ASP A 67 9.81 -8.02 0.91
CA ASP A 67 9.84 -9.46 0.72
C ASP A 67 10.69 -10.13 1.80
N GLU A 68 10.08 -10.98 2.63
CA GLU A 68 10.76 -11.71 3.71
C GLU A 68 11.93 -12.57 3.23
N ALA A 69 11.90 -13.03 1.97
CA ALA A 69 12.98 -13.81 1.38
C ALA A 69 14.23 -12.96 1.06
N LYS A 70 14.08 -11.63 0.94
CA LYS A 70 15.17 -10.70 0.62
C LYS A 70 15.64 -9.90 1.82
N LEU A 71 14.72 -9.57 2.71
CA LEU A 71 14.99 -8.82 3.92
C LEU A 71 14.13 -9.39 5.04
N PRO A 72 14.71 -10.12 6.00
CA PRO A 72 13.95 -10.57 7.16
C PRO A 72 13.51 -9.39 8.01
N SER A 73 12.38 -9.54 8.72
CA SER A 73 11.87 -8.55 9.67
C SER A 73 12.95 -8.15 10.68
N MET A 74 13.03 -6.85 10.94
CA MET A 74 13.94 -6.23 11.90
C MET A 74 13.15 -5.38 12.88
N ARG A 75 13.80 -4.84 13.93
CA ARG A 75 13.14 -4.14 15.04
C ARG A 75 11.99 -3.19 14.64
N MET A 76 12.17 -2.38 13.59
CA MET A 76 11.13 -1.46 13.11
C MET A 76 10.49 -1.87 11.79
N LEU A 77 11.14 -2.75 11.03
CA LEU A 77 10.69 -3.10 9.68
C LEU A 77 10.04 -4.48 9.67
N GLU A 78 8.88 -4.54 9.05
CA GLU A 78 8.13 -5.76 8.83
C GLU A 78 8.28 -6.21 7.38
N SER A 79 8.72 -7.46 7.21
CA SER A 79 8.77 -8.15 5.94
C SER A 79 7.63 -9.15 5.84
N HIS A 80 7.18 -9.41 4.62
CA HIS A 80 5.95 -10.14 4.34
C HIS A 80 6.20 -11.35 3.45
N ASN A 81 5.47 -12.42 3.73
CA ASN A 81 5.35 -13.56 2.84
C ASN A 81 4.54 -13.17 1.59
N LYS A 82 5.23 -12.91 0.48
CA LYS A 82 4.59 -12.42 -0.76
C LYS A 82 3.51 -13.37 -1.30
N ASP A 83 3.68 -14.68 -1.14
CA ASP A 83 2.71 -15.68 -1.59
C ASP A 83 1.45 -15.69 -0.73
N GLY A 84 1.62 -15.51 0.58
CA GLY A 84 0.55 -15.35 1.55
C GLY A 84 -0.26 -14.08 1.28
N VAL A 85 0.42 -12.96 1.04
CA VAL A 85 -0.21 -11.69 0.67
C VAL A 85 -0.98 -11.82 -0.64
N LEU A 86 -0.38 -12.38 -1.70
CA LEU A 86 -1.06 -12.58 -2.98
C LEU A 86 -2.30 -13.47 -2.82
N ARG A 87 -2.21 -14.53 -2.01
CA ARG A 87 -3.34 -15.42 -1.73
C ARG A 87 -4.48 -14.65 -1.07
N TYR A 88 -4.18 -13.78 -0.10
CA TYR A 88 -5.19 -12.91 0.51
C TYR A 88 -5.79 -11.94 -0.50
N CYS A 89 -4.98 -11.27 -1.32
CA CYS A 89 -5.47 -10.37 -2.37
C CYS A 89 -6.41 -11.09 -3.35
N LYS A 90 -6.14 -12.36 -3.67
CA LYS A 90 -7.03 -13.18 -4.51
C LYS A 90 -8.39 -13.47 -3.88
N LEU A 91 -8.52 -13.42 -2.55
CA LEU A 91 -9.82 -13.48 -1.87
C LEU A 91 -10.62 -12.20 -2.06
N LEU A 92 -9.95 -11.04 -2.16
CA LEU A 92 -10.59 -9.74 -2.42
C LEU A 92 -10.95 -9.58 -3.91
N SER A 93 -10.05 -10.01 -4.80
CA SER A 93 -10.21 -9.95 -6.25
C SER A 93 -9.40 -11.04 -6.94
N GLU A 94 -10.06 -11.92 -7.69
CA GLU A 94 -9.41 -12.99 -8.47
C GLU A 94 -8.39 -12.48 -9.48
N ARG A 95 -8.50 -11.21 -9.89
CA ARG A 95 -7.60 -10.55 -10.85
C ARG A 95 -6.29 -10.07 -10.23
N SER A 96 -6.07 -10.31 -8.94
CA SER A 96 -4.85 -9.90 -8.25
C SER A 96 -3.62 -10.66 -8.79
N TYR A 97 -2.53 -9.94 -9.01
CA TYR A 97 -1.26 -10.47 -9.50
C TYR A 97 -0.07 -9.82 -8.79
N LEU A 98 1.07 -10.52 -8.77
CA LEU A 98 2.31 -10.10 -8.15
C LEU A 98 3.30 -9.67 -9.24
N ILE A 99 3.98 -8.54 -9.04
CA ILE A 99 5.10 -8.07 -9.87
C ILE A 99 6.37 -8.13 -9.03
N GLU A 100 7.45 -8.65 -9.62
CA GLU A 100 8.77 -8.71 -8.99
C GLU A 100 9.81 -7.99 -9.86
N GLY A 101 10.87 -7.46 -9.23
CA GLY A 101 12.03 -6.90 -9.93
C GLY A 101 11.84 -5.49 -10.51
N TYR A 102 10.91 -4.71 -9.96
CA TYR A 102 10.75 -3.28 -10.26
C TYR A 102 11.69 -2.41 -9.43
#